data_AF-A0A1C5ABI9-F1
#
_entry.id   AF-A0A1C5ABI9-F1
#
_cell.length_a   1.000
_cell.length_b   1.000
_cell.length_c   1.000
_cell.angle_alpha   90.00
_cell.angle_beta   90.00
_cell.angle_gamma   90.00
#
_symmetry.space_group_name_H-M   'P 1'
#
loop_
_entity.id
_entity.type
_entity.pdbx_description
1 polymer ?
#
loop_
_entity_poly.entity_id
_entity_poly.type
_entity_poly.pdbx_seq_one_letter_code
_entity_poly.pdbx_strand_id
1 'polypeptide(L)'
;MPAVQTLTLKAGSLGNTWHAAHILLSAITCGWWLPIYGIHALISVATRPTVQVNVPDGHRVEYRNGWPNVLGPDEYLEPRTGREKLLRVAGYASPALILAAILVGMNIRG
;
A
#
# COMPACT_ATOMS: atom_id res chain seq x y z
N MET A 1 -13.82 -31.41 -13.87
CA MET A 1 -13.41 -29.99 -13.96
C MET A 1 -12.62 -29.68 -12.69
N PRO A 2 -11.46 -29.01 -12.75
CA PRO A 2 -10.77 -28.59 -11.53
C PRO A 2 -11.73 -27.74 -10.69
N ALA A 3 -11.73 -27.90 -9.37
CA ALA A 3 -12.56 -27.05 -8.54
C ALA A 3 -12.02 -25.62 -8.61
N VAL A 4 -12.94 -24.66 -8.54
CA VAL A 4 -12.63 -23.23 -8.60
C VAL A 4 -13.23 -22.60 -7.36
N GLN A 5 -12.37 -22.01 -6.52
CA GLN A 5 -12.79 -21.25 -5.37
C GLN A 5 -12.94 -19.78 -5.76
N THR A 6 -14.11 -19.18 -5.48
CA THR A 6 -14.28 -17.73 -5.61
C THR A 6 -13.94 -17.05 -4.29
N LEU A 7 -12.97 -16.14 -4.31
CA LEU A 7 -12.55 -15.33 -3.15
C LEU A 7 -12.97 -13.87 -3.32
N THR A 8 -13.38 -13.26 -2.21
CA THR A 8 -13.74 -11.83 -2.14
C THR A 8 -12.62 -11.07 -1.45
N LEU A 9 -11.89 -10.24 -2.21
CA LEU A 9 -10.62 -9.65 -1.77
C LEU A 9 -10.63 -8.12 -1.88
N LYS A 10 -9.91 -7.43 -0.98
CA LYS A 10 -9.67 -5.99 -1.09
C LYS A 10 -8.55 -5.71 -2.08
N ALA A 11 -8.84 -4.89 -3.08
CA ALA A 11 -7.93 -4.53 -4.17
C ALA A 11 -7.59 -3.03 -4.16
N GLY A 12 -6.47 -2.70 -4.79
CA GLY A 12 -5.98 -1.33 -4.90
C GLY A 12 -5.12 -0.85 -3.72
N SER A 13 -4.76 0.42 -3.80
CA SER A 13 -3.86 1.11 -2.87
C SER A 13 -4.49 2.46 -2.49
N LEU A 14 -4.29 2.88 -1.24
CA LEU A 14 -4.64 4.23 -0.78
C LEU A 14 -3.78 5.33 -1.45
N GLY A 15 -2.72 4.95 -2.17
CA GLY A 15 -1.82 5.88 -2.83
C GLY A 15 -0.75 6.46 -1.90
N ASN A 16 0.23 7.12 -2.51
CA ASN A 16 1.43 7.59 -1.81
C ASN A 16 1.13 8.74 -0.82
N THR A 17 0.11 9.56 -1.09
CA THR A 17 -0.29 10.69 -0.24
C THR A 17 -0.79 10.24 1.13
N TRP A 18 -1.64 9.21 1.20
CA TRP A 18 -2.11 8.64 2.46
C TRP A 18 -0.99 8.00 3.27
N HIS A 19 -0.01 7.41 2.59
CA HIS A 19 1.17 6.83 3.25
C HIS A 19 2.08 7.93 3.81
N ALA A 20 2.29 9.02 3.08
CA ALA A 20 3.03 10.18 3.56
C ALA A 20 2.34 10.86 4.75
N ALA A 21 1.00 10.96 4.74
CA ALA A 21 0.22 11.46 5.86
C ALA A 21 0.40 10.58 7.12
N HIS A 22 0.40 9.25 6.96
CA HIS A 22 0.69 8.31 8.04
C HIS A 22 2.10 8.48 8.63
N ILE A 23 3.12 8.63 7.78
CA ILE A 23 4.51 8.87 8.20
C ILE A 23 4.62 10.20 8.96
N LEU A 24 4.05 11.27 8.41
CA LEU A 24 4.08 12.59 9.03
C LEU A 24 3.38 12.58 10.39
N LEU A 25 2.18 11.98 10.46
CA LEU A 25 1.44 11.88 11.72
C LEU A 25 2.24 11.09 12.75
N SER A 26 2.92 10.01 12.33
CA SER A 26 3.77 9.21 13.22
C SER A 26 4.96 10.00 13.77
N ALA A 27 5.55 10.89 12.97
CA ALA A 27 6.60 11.80 13.39
C ALA A 27 6.09 12.86 14.38
N ILE A 28 4.95 13.51 14.09
CA ILE A 28 4.33 14.53 14.95
C ILE A 28 3.90 13.94 16.30
N THR A 29 3.40 12.71 16.31
CA THR A 29 2.99 12.02 17.54
C THR A 29 4.14 11.26 18.23
N CYS A 30 5.39 11.63 17.97
CA CYS A 30 6.59 11.07 18.62
C CYS A 30 6.63 9.53 18.66
N GLY A 31 6.24 8.84 17.59
CA GLY A 31 6.34 7.38 17.52
C GLY A 31 5.12 6.61 18.02
N TRP A 32 3.93 7.23 18.12
CA TRP A 32 2.63 6.54 18.23
C TRP A 32 2.23 5.80 16.92
N TRP A 33 3.19 5.11 16.32
CA TRP A 33 3.05 4.47 15.02
C TRP A 33 1.98 3.36 15.03
N LEU A 34 1.82 2.63 16.13
CA LEU A 34 0.85 1.54 16.26
C LEU A 34 -0.60 2.01 16.11
N PRO A 35 -1.10 2.97 16.91
CA PRO A 35 -2.44 3.53 16.71
C PRO A 35 -2.66 4.12 15.31
N ILE A 36 -1.67 4.86 14.79
CA ILE A 36 -1.75 5.50 13.47
C ILE A 36 -1.78 4.46 12.37
N TYR A 37 -1.03 3.38 12.51
CA TYR A 37 -1.05 2.24 11.60
C TYR A 37 -2.40 1.53 11.64
N GLY A 38 -2.97 1.34 12.83
CA GLY A 38 -4.31 0.79 13.01
C GLY A 38 -5.38 1.59 12.27
N ILE A 39 -5.40 2.91 12.47
CA ILE A 39 -6.33 3.81 11.76
C ILE A 39 -6.10 3.75 10.24
N HIS A 40 -4.85 3.78 9.80
CA HIS A 40 -4.50 3.68 8.39
C HIS A 40 -4.99 2.35 7.77
N ALA A 41 -4.81 1.24 8.48
CA ALA A 41 -5.30 -0.08 8.06
C ALA A 41 -6.83 -0.12 8.00
N LEU A 42 -7.52 0.45 8.99
CA LEU A 42 -8.98 0.53 9.00
C LEU A 42 -9.52 1.34 7.81
N ILE A 43 -8.95 2.52 7.55
CA ILE A 43 -9.30 3.34 6.37
C ILE A 43 -9.02 2.55 5.09
N SER A 44 -7.88 1.84 5.04
CA SER A 44 -7.50 1.01 3.90
C SER A 44 -8.49 -0.13 3.65
N VAL A 45 -9.03 -0.75 4.69
CA VAL A 45 -10.07 -1.79 4.56
C VAL A 45 -11.40 -1.19 4.13
N ALA A 46 -11.80 -0.05 4.69
CA ALA A 46 -13.09 0.58 4.40
C ALA A 46 -13.18 1.14 2.97
N THR A 47 -12.11 1.77 2.49
CA THR A 47 -12.13 2.56 1.24
C THR A 47 -11.69 1.80 0.00
N ARG A 48 -10.90 0.72 0.16
CA ARG A 48 -10.45 -0.05 -0.99
C ARG A 48 -11.61 -0.82 -1.63
N PRO A 49 -11.67 -0.86 -2.97
CA PRO A 49 -12.65 -1.67 -3.67
C PRO A 49 -12.49 -3.15 -3.32
N THR A 50 -13.61 -3.86 -3.36
CA THR A 50 -13.63 -5.31 -3.21
C THR A 50 -13.78 -5.94 -4.59
N VAL A 51 -12.97 -6.94 -4.90
CA VAL A 51 -13.02 -7.70 -6.17
C VAL A 51 -13.26 -9.17 -5.89
N GLN A 52 -13.99 -9.82 -6.79
CA GLN A 52 -14.13 -11.28 -6.78
C GLN A 52 -13.05 -11.89 -7.69
N VAL A 53 -12.38 -12.91 -7.19
CA VAL A 53 -11.30 -13.59 -7.88
C VAL A 53 -11.55 -15.07 -7.88
N ASN A 54 -11.51 -15.69 -9.05
CA ASN A 54 -11.61 -17.14 -9.20
C ASN A 54 -10.22 -17.75 -9.09
N VAL A 55 -10.05 -18.66 -8.14
CA VAL A 55 -8.79 -19.35 -7.84
C VAL A 55 -9.00 -20.83 -8.17
N PRO A 56 -8.43 -21.33 -9.28
CA PRO A 56 -8.49 -22.74 -9.60
C PRO A 56 -7.69 -23.58 -8.58
N ASP A 57 -8.01 -24.87 -8.47
CA ASP A 57 -7.27 -25.78 -7.59
C ASP A 57 -5.75 -25.73 -7.83
N GLY A 58 -4.99 -25.77 -6.73
CA GLY A 58 -3.53 -25.68 -6.76
C GLY A 58 -2.98 -24.28 -7.07
N HIS A 59 -3.82 -23.29 -7.36
CA HIS A 59 -3.40 -21.91 -7.53
C HIS A 59 -3.41 -21.17 -6.20
N ARG A 60 -2.70 -20.05 -6.14
CA ARG A 60 -2.65 -19.17 -4.98
C ARG A 60 -2.82 -17.72 -5.37
N VAL A 61 -3.20 -16.89 -4.41
CA VAL A 61 -3.30 -15.44 -4.62
C VAL A 61 -2.11 -14.73 -4.00
N GLU A 62 -1.40 -13.96 -4.80
CA GLU A 62 -0.35 -13.04 -4.34
C GLU A 62 -0.69 -11.59 -4.69
N TYR A 63 -0.19 -10.63 -3.92
CA TYR A 63 -0.51 -9.21 -4.13
C TYR A 63 0.65 -8.45 -4.77
N ARG A 64 0.37 -7.76 -5.89
CA ARG A 64 1.28 -6.78 -6.52
C ARG A 64 0.62 -5.42 -6.57
N ASN A 65 1.28 -4.43 -5.96
CA ASN A 65 0.82 -3.03 -5.93
C ASN A 65 -0.63 -2.85 -5.46
N GLY A 66 -1.05 -3.68 -4.49
CA GLY A 66 -2.41 -3.66 -3.93
C GLY A 66 -3.43 -4.49 -4.70
N TRP A 67 -3.05 -5.12 -5.82
CA TRP A 67 -3.96 -5.94 -6.63
C TRP A 67 -3.65 -7.43 -6.49
N PRO A 68 -4.68 -8.29 -6.37
CA PRO A 68 -4.49 -9.73 -6.32
C PRO A 68 -4.11 -10.28 -7.71
N ASN A 69 -3.17 -11.21 -7.73
CA ASN A 69 -2.73 -11.98 -8.90
C ASN A 69 -2.91 -13.46 -8.55
N VAL A 70 -3.62 -14.19 -9.41
CA VAL A 70 -3.76 -15.64 -9.27
C VAL A 70 -2.59 -16.28 -10.00
N LEU A 71 -1.81 -17.06 -9.27
CA LEU A 71 -0.64 -17.74 -9.79
C LEU A 71 -0.86 -19.25 -9.75
N GLY A 72 -0.45 -19.92 -10.81
CA GLY A 72 -0.34 -21.38 -10.85
C GLY A 72 0.67 -21.92 -9.82
N PRO A 73 0.68 -23.24 -9.60
CA PRO A 73 1.56 -23.89 -8.62
C PRO A 73 3.05 -23.62 -8.89
N ASP A 74 3.44 -23.58 -10.17
CA ASP A 74 4.83 -23.34 -10.60
C ASP A 74 5.11 -21.89 -11.01
N GLU A 75 4.09 -21.01 -10.95
CA GLU A 75 4.24 -19.59 -11.26
C GLU A 75 4.66 -18.81 -10.03
N TYR A 76 5.44 -17.74 -10.24
CA TYR A 76 5.85 -16.83 -9.20
C TYR A 76 5.77 -15.39 -9.70
N LEU A 77 5.50 -14.45 -8.78
CA LEU A 77 5.62 -13.04 -9.09
C LEU A 77 7.10 -12.69 -9.28
N GLU A 78 7.43 -12.22 -10.48
CA GLU A 78 8.78 -11.76 -10.77
C GLU A 78 9.23 -10.69 -9.76
N PRO A 79 10.49 -10.77 -9.28
CA PRO A 79 11.05 -9.73 -8.44
C PRO A 79 10.97 -8.38 -9.13
N ARG A 80 10.62 -7.34 -8.36
CA ARG A 80 10.66 -5.97 -8.87
C ARG A 80 12.07 -5.62 -9.34
N THR A 81 12.14 -5.02 -10.52
CA THR A 81 13.37 -4.44 -11.07
C THR A 81 13.89 -3.32 -10.18
N GLY A 82 15.19 -2.99 -10.29
CA GLY A 82 15.78 -1.87 -9.55
C GLY A 82 15.07 -0.53 -9.81
N ARG A 83 14.64 -0.31 -11.06
CA ARG A 83 13.89 0.88 -11.46
C ARG A 83 12.53 0.98 -10.77
N GLU A 84 11.77 -0.11 -10.70
CA GLU A 84 10.48 -0.14 -10.01
C GLU A 84 10.63 0.13 -8.51
N LYS A 85 11.69 -0.40 -7.89
CA LYS A 85 12.01 -0.11 -6.48
C LYS A 85 12.32 1.37 -6.29
N LEU A 86 13.15 1.95 -7.14
CA LEU A 86 13.53 3.37 -7.07
C LEU A 86 12.32 4.30 -7.25
N LEU A 87 11.50 4.08 -8.28
CA LEU A 87 10.31 4.90 -8.54
C LEU A 87 9.31 4.83 -7.38
N ARG A 88 9.18 3.65 -6.75
CA ARG A 88 8.32 3.48 -5.57
C ARG A 88 8.85 4.30 -4.39
N VAL A 89 10.16 4.24 -4.11
CA VAL A 89 10.79 5.02 -3.05
C VAL A 89 10.70 6.52 -3.31
N ALA A 90 10.97 6.97 -4.53
CA ALA A 90 10.84 8.37 -4.93
C ALA A 90 9.40 8.88 -4.74
N GLY A 91 8.40 8.06 -5.05
CA GLY A 91 6.99 8.36 -4.80
C GLY A 91 6.66 8.58 -3.30
N TYR A 92 7.45 8.03 -2.38
CA TYR A 92 7.32 8.26 -0.93
C TYR A 92 8.08 9.49 -0.45
N ALA A 93 9.27 9.75 -1.00
CA ALA A 93 10.11 10.87 -0.60
C ALA A 93 9.49 12.22 -0.97
N SER A 94 8.91 12.36 -2.17
CA SER A 94 8.43 13.65 -2.65
C SER A 94 7.32 14.27 -1.78
N PRO A 95 6.25 13.55 -1.38
CA PRO A 95 5.21 14.14 -0.53
C PRO A 95 5.69 14.42 0.89
N ALA A 96 6.55 13.55 1.45
CA ALA A 96 7.12 13.76 2.78
C ALA A 96 8.03 15.00 2.81
N LEU A 97 8.85 15.21 1.77
CA LEU A 97 9.70 16.39 1.62
C LEU A 97 8.88 17.66 1.40
N ILE A 98 7.79 17.60 0.62
CA ILE A 98 6.88 18.74 0.44
C ILE A 98 6.24 19.14 1.78
N LEU A 99 5.73 18.17 2.54
CA LEU A 99 5.12 18.44 3.85
C LEU A 99 6.13 18.95 4.88
N ALA A 100 7.34 18.39 4.89
CA ALA A 100 8.43 18.89 5.74
C ALA A 100 8.81 20.34 5.39
N ALA A 101 8.91 20.67 4.09
CA ALA A 101 9.21 22.02 3.63
C ALA A 101 8.11 23.02 4.02
N ILE A 102 6.83 22.63 3.95
CA ILE A 102 5.71 23.47 4.41
C ILE A 102 5.82 23.73 5.91
N LEU A 103 6.05 22.69 6.73
CA LEU A 103 6.17 22.84 8.18
C LEU A 103 7.37 23.70 8.59
N VAL A 104 8.52 23.55 7.93
CA VAL A 104 9.69 24.40 8.16
C VAL A 104 9.39 25.84 7.73
N GLY A 105 8.79 26.04 6.56
CA GLY A 105 8.42 27.37 6.07
C GLY A 105 7.40 28.10 6.95
N MET A 106 6.49 27.38 7.59
CA MET A 106 5.54 27.94 8.57
C MET A 106 6.23 28.34 9.89
N ASN A 107 7.22 27.56 10.36
CA ASN A 107 7.96 27.88 11.59
C ASN A 107 8.98 29.02 11.41
N ILE A 108 9.47 29.28 10.20
CA ILE A 108 10.39 30.41 9.92
C ILE A 108 9.64 31.75 9.81
N ARG A 109 8.32 31.73 9.58
CA ARG A 109 7.48 32.94 9.44
C ARG A 109 6.74 33.34 10.72
N GLY A 110 6.86 32.54 11.78
CA GLY A 110 6.26 32.81 13.10
C GLY A 110 7.19 33.56 14.03
#